data_AF-A0A800A9R5-F1
#
_entry.id   AF-A0A800A9R5-F1
#
_cell.length_a   1.000
_cell.length_b   1.000
_cell.length_c   1.000
_cell.angle_alpha   90.00
_cell.angle_beta   90.00
_cell.angle_gamma   90.00
#
_symmetry.space_group_name_H-M   'P 1'
#
loop_
_entity.id
_entity.type
_entity.pdbx_description
1 polymer ?
#
loop_
_entity_poly.entity_id
_entity_poly.type
_entity_poly.pdbx_seq_one_letter_code
_entity_poly.pdbx_strand_id
1 'polypeptide(L)'
;MAEIRRLTDSCLLVTTDADITLFDPGFHTYTSGEVGLDDLGDVTRVLVTHEHGDHVSPDFLRWLIDRRSDLTVYSNQAVADLLAPHDIRVVTDVPGDVTVEDV
;
A
#
# COMPACT_ATOMS: atom_id res chain seq x y z
N MET A 1 -19.47 -8.48 -3.14
CA MET A 1 -19.63 -7.94 -1.75
C MET A 1 -18.24 -7.58 -1.25
N ALA A 2 -18.05 -6.46 -0.56
CA ALA A 2 -16.72 -6.11 -0.05
C ALA A 2 -16.42 -6.83 1.28
N GLU A 3 -15.22 -7.41 1.40
CA GLU A 3 -14.65 -7.95 2.63
C GLU A 3 -13.47 -7.07 3.07
N ILE A 4 -13.36 -6.81 4.37
CA ILE A 4 -12.26 -6.05 4.96
C ILE A 4 -11.60 -6.92 6.02
N ARG A 5 -10.30 -7.17 5.88
CA ARG A 5 -9.48 -7.91 6.85
C ARG A 5 -8.39 -7.00 7.39
N ARG A 6 -8.40 -6.77 8.70
CA ARG A 6 -7.25 -6.17 9.39
C ARG A 6 -6.16 -7.23 9.54
N LEU A 7 -4.94 -6.88 9.13
CA LEU A 7 -3.78 -7.75 9.24
C LEU A 7 -3.09 -7.46 10.58
N THR A 8 -2.26 -6.43 10.61
CA THR A 8 -1.62 -5.88 11.82
C THR A 8 -1.58 -4.37 11.68
N ASP A 9 -1.48 -3.66 12.80
CA ASP A 9 -1.42 -2.20 12.84
C ASP A 9 -2.54 -1.49 12.02
N SER A 10 -2.17 -0.60 11.10
CA SER A 10 -3.05 0.09 10.15
C SER A 10 -3.23 -0.67 8.83
N CYS A 11 -2.59 -1.83 8.67
CA CYS A 11 -2.60 -2.57 7.40
C CYS A 11 -3.92 -3.33 7.20
N LEU A 12 -4.66 -2.94 6.16
CA LEU A 12 -5.98 -3.50 5.83
C LEU A 12 -5.94 -4.12 4.43
N LEU A 13 -6.45 -5.33 4.30
CA LEU A 13 -6.76 -5.96 3.01
C LEU A 13 -8.25 -5.78 2.72
N VAL A 14 -8.57 -5.11 1.62
CA VAL A 14 -9.95 -4.93 1.15
C VAL A 14 -10.12 -5.70 -0.14
N THR A 15 -11.03 -6.66 -0.13
CA THR A 15 -11.35 -7.50 -1.29
C THR A 15 -12.74 -7.18 -1.77
N THR A 16 -12.87 -6.86 -3.06
CA THR A 16 -14.13 -6.67 -3.75
C THR A 16 -14.30 -7.75 -4.84
N ASP A 17 -15.43 -7.72 -5.54
CA ASP A 17 -15.63 -8.62 -6.69
C ASP A 17 -14.72 -8.25 -7.89
N ALA A 18 -14.13 -7.04 -7.87
CA ALA A 18 -13.31 -6.50 -8.95
C ALA A 18 -11.81 -6.48 -8.65
N ASP A 19 -11.44 -6.25 -7.39
CA ASP A 19 -10.06 -5.99 -7.00
C ASP A 19 -9.72 -6.40 -5.56
N ILE A 20 -8.42 -6.51 -5.31
CA ILE A 20 -7.84 -6.59 -3.97
C ILE A 20 -6.97 -5.36 -3.78
N THR A 21 -7.23 -4.63 -2.71
CA THR A 21 -6.55 -3.39 -2.35
C THR A 21 -5.92 -3.52 -0.97
N LEU A 22 -4.63 -3.19 -0.85
CA LEU A 22 -3.91 -3.20 0.42
C LEU A 22 -3.68 -1.76 0.89
N PHE A 23 -4.04 -1.48 2.13
CA PHE A 23 -3.83 -0.19 2.77
C PHE A 23 -2.65 -0.28 3.73
N ASP A 24 -1.83 0.76 3.75
CA ASP A 24 -0.74 0.98 4.71
C ASP A 24 0.17 -0.25 4.95
N PRO A 25 0.83 -0.80 3.91
CA PRO A 25 1.77 -1.91 4.05
C PRO A 25 3.10 -1.48 4.70
N GLY A 26 3.06 -1.21 6.00
CA GLY A 26 4.22 -0.84 6.80
C GLY A 26 5.07 -2.01 7.31
N PHE A 27 6.20 -1.68 7.95
CA PHE A 27 7.16 -2.68 8.42
C PHE A 27 6.57 -3.58 9.52
N HIS A 28 5.66 -3.07 10.36
CA HIS A 28 5.03 -3.87 11.40
C HIS A 28 4.32 -5.08 10.81
N THR A 29 3.63 -4.93 9.67
CA THR A 29 3.01 -6.05 8.98
C THR A 29 4.04 -6.94 8.31
N TYR A 30 4.94 -6.36 7.52
CA TYR A 30 5.87 -7.13 6.68
C TYR A 30 6.80 -8.03 7.50
N THR A 31 7.27 -7.55 8.66
CA THR A 31 8.24 -8.28 9.48
C THR A 31 7.62 -9.00 10.68
N SER A 32 6.29 -8.93 10.89
CA SER A 32 5.63 -9.51 12.07
C SER A 32 5.80 -11.04 12.16
N GLY A 33 5.75 -11.73 11.02
CA GLY A 33 5.57 -13.19 10.97
C GLY A 33 4.18 -13.66 11.40
N GLU A 34 3.26 -12.75 11.73
CA GLU A 34 1.88 -13.05 12.14
C GLU A 34 0.94 -13.19 10.94
N VAL A 35 1.31 -12.58 9.81
CA VAL A 35 0.54 -12.57 8.57
C VAL A 35 1.24 -13.47 7.56
N GLY A 36 0.52 -14.49 7.06
CA GLY A 36 0.95 -15.23 5.88
C GLY A 36 0.90 -14.29 4.68
N LEU A 37 2.04 -13.74 4.26
CA LEU A 37 2.07 -12.77 3.14
C LEU A 37 1.53 -13.38 1.84
N ASP A 38 1.65 -14.69 1.65
CA ASP A 38 1.07 -15.38 0.50
C ASP A 38 -0.48 -15.42 0.54
N ASP A 39 -1.11 -15.18 1.71
CA ASP A 39 -2.57 -15.11 1.89
C ASP A 39 -3.16 -13.72 1.53
N LEU A 40 -2.34 -12.80 1.03
CA LEU A 40 -2.78 -11.47 0.56
C LEU A 40 -3.47 -11.54 -0.80
N GLY A 41 -3.28 -12.63 -1.55
CA GLY A 41 -3.83 -12.80 -2.89
C GLY A 41 -3.16 -11.88 -3.92
N ASP A 42 -3.86 -11.67 -5.04
CA ASP A 42 -3.38 -10.83 -6.14
C ASP A 42 -3.74 -9.35 -5.89
N VAL A 43 -2.97 -8.69 -5.02
CA VAL A 43 -3.13 -7.27 -4.71
C VAL A 43 -2.94 -6.43 -5.98
N THR A 44 -4.01 -5.77 -6.42
CA THR A 44 -4.02 -4.92 -7.62
C THR A 44 -3.54 -3.50 -7.35
N ARG A 45 -3.71 -3.05 -6.10
CA ARG A 45 -3.58 -1.65 -5.72
C ARG A 45 -3.10 -1.53 -4.29
N VAL A 46 -2.25 -0.54 -4.04
CA VAL A 46 -1.84 -0.13 -2.70
C VAL A 46 -2.25 1.31 -2.46
N LEU A 47 -2.79 1.60 -1.27
CA LEU A 47 -2.99 2.96 -0.79
C LEU A 47 -2.14 3.15 0.46
N VAL A 48 -1.35 4.23 0.47
CA VAL A 48 -0.54 4.64 1.62
C VAL A 48 -1.04 5.98 2.12
N THR A 49 -1.26 6.09 3.42
CA THR A 49 -1.75 7.34 4.04
C THR A 49 -0.66 8.39 4.22
N HIS A 50 0.53 8.01 4.72
CA HIS A 50 1.66 8.91 4.95
C HIS A 50 3.00 8.16 5.07
N GLU A 51 4.12 8.88 5.15
CA GLU A 51 5.50 8.38 4.97
C GLU A 51 6.11 7.65 6.17
N HIS A 52 5.38 7.54 7.29
CA HIS A 52 5.90 6.80 8.44
C HIS A 52 6.04 5.31 8.13
N GLY A 53 7.11 4.69 8.63
CA GLY A 53 7.48 3.33 8.26
C GLY A 53 6.45 2.26 8.66
N ASP A 54 5.67 2.52 9.71
CA ASP A 54 4.54 1.70 10.15
C ASP A 54 3.34 1.73 9.20
N HIS A 55 3.31 2.70 8.26
CA HIS A 55 2.35 2.78 7.17
C HIS A 55 2.95 2.42 5.81
N VAL A 56 4.26 2.58 5.60
CA VAL A 56 4.92 2.26 4.33
C VAL A 56 6.28 1.60 4.51
N SER A 57 6.45 0.43 3.90
CA SER A 57 7.73 -0.26 3.79
C SER A 57 8.13 -0.40 2.31
N PRO A 58 9.25 0.22 1.86
CA PRO A 58 9.75 0.04 0.51
C PRO A 58 10.00 -1.44 0.15
N ASP A 59 10.45 -2.24 1.12
CA ASP A 59 10.68 -3.68 0.94
C ASP A 59 9.38 -4.45 0.73
N PHE A 60 8.33 -4.11 1.49
CA PHE A 60 7.02 -4.74 1.32
C PHE A 60 6.40 -4.34 -0.03
N LEU A 61 6.49 -3.06 -0.42
CA LEU A 61 6.03 -2.62 -1.73
C LEU A 61 6.79 -3.31 -2.87
N ARG A 62 8.12 -3.45 -2.76
CA ARG A 62 8.91 -4.19 -3.76
C ARG A 62 8.45 -5.64 -3.84
N TRP A 63 8.25 -6.31 -2.70
CA TRP A 63 7.75 -7.68 -2.65
C TRP A 63 6.39 -7.85 -3.36
N LEU A 64 5.50 -6.86 -3.26
CA LEU A 64 4.21 -6.83 -3.95
C LEU A 64 4.39 -6.58 -5.47
N ILE A 65 5.21 -5.60 -5.85
CA ILE A 65 5.49 -5.25 -7.26
C ILE A 65 6.15 -6.41 -8.01
N ASP A 66 7.04 -7.15 -7.37
CA ASP A 66 7.71 -8.32 -7.96
C ASP A 66 6.71 -9.46 -8.29
N ARG A 67 5.54 -9.48 -7.64
CA ARG A 67 4.45 -10.44 -7.90
C ARG A 67 3.45 -9.93 -8.92
N ARG A 68 3.33 -8.61 -9.06
CA ARG A 68 2.39 -7.95 -9.95
C ARG A 68 2.99 -6.68 -10.56
N SER A 69 3.38 -6.76 -11.83
CA SER A 69 4.03 -5.66 -12.53
C SER A 69 3.12 -4.47 -12.87
N ASP A 70 1.80 -4.66 -12.90
CA ASP A 70 0.79 -3.60 -13.09
C ASP A 70 0.21 -3.07 -11.77
N LEU A 71 0.77 -3.46 -10.62
CA LEU A 71 0.35 -2.93 -9.32
C LEU A 71 0.51 -1.42 -9.29
N THR A 72 -0.53 -0.73 -8.82
CA THR A 72 -0.49 0.73 -8.69
C THR A 72 -0.46 1.17 -7.22
N VAL A 73 0.52 1.98 -6.85
CA VAL A 73 0.63 2.61 -5.53
C VAL A 73 0.06 4.03 -5.60
N TYR A 74 -0.86 4.36 -4.69
CA TYR A 74 -1.47 5.68 -4.55
C TYR A 74 -1.11 6.29 -3.20
N SER A 75 -0.71 7.56 -3.18
CA SER A 75 -0.43 8.30 -1.95
C SER A 75 -0.25 9.81 -2.20
N ASN A 76 0.27 10.53 -1.20
CA ASN A 76 0.68 11.93 -1.28
C ASN A 76 2.10 12.11 -1.85
N GLN A 77 2.55 13.36 -1.95
CA GLN A 77 3.86 13.69 -2.49
C GLN A 77 4.99 13.28 -1.54
N ALA A 78 4.81 13.40 -0.23
CA ALA A 78 5.81 12.96 0.75
C ALA A 78 6.17 11.47 0.62
N VAL A 79 5.17 10.60 0.45
CA VAL A 79 5.38 9.16 0.20
C VAL A 79 6.02 8.93 -1.17
N ALA A 80 5.65 9.69 -2.20
CA ALA A 80 6.30 9.60 -3.51
C ALA A 80 7.80 9.93 -3.43
N ASP A 81 8.16 10.97 -2.69
CA ASP A 81 9.54 11.40 -2.50
C ASP A 81 10.34 10.37 -1.67
N LEU A 82 9.72 9.80 -0.63
CA LEU A 82 10.30 8.69 0.16
C LEU A 82 10.63 7.47 -0.72
N LEU A 83 9.75 7.15 -1.67
CA LEU A 83 9.83 5.93 -2.48
C LEU A 83 10.63 6.11 -3.79
N ALA A 84 10.92 7.34 -4.20
CA ALA A 84 11.69 7.63 -5.41
C ALA A 84 13.10 7.00 -5.43
N PRO A 85 13.90 7.00 -4.34
CA PRO A 85 15.19 6.31 -4.30
C PRO A 85 15.11 4.78 -4.47
N HIS A 86 13.91 4.21 -4.33
CA HIS A 86 13.64 2.80 -4.50
C HIS A 86 13.03 2.47 -5.87
N ASP A 87 12.99 3.41 -6.83
CA ASP A 87 12.37 3.19 -8.14
C ASP A 87 10.91 2.70 -8.06
N ILE A 88 10.17 3.13 -7.03
CA ILE A 88 8.74 2.81 -6.86
C ILE A 88 7.92 4.05 -7.25
N ARG A 89 7.15 3.92 -8.34
CA ARG A 89 6.27 5.00 -8.81
C ARG A 89 5.02 5.07 -7.93
N VAL A 90 4.69 6.28 -7.49
CA VAL A 90 3.45 6.60 -6.77
C VAL A 90 2.57 7.49 -7.65
N VAL A 91 1.27 7.21 -7.69
CA VAL A 91 0.25 8.09 -8.26
C VAL A 91 -0.23 9.06 -7.18
N THR A 92 0.03 10.34 -7.41
CA THR A 92 -0.34 11.44 -6.51
C THR A 92 -1.52 12.27 -7.02
N ASP A 93 -2.11 11.87 -8.14
CA ASP A 93 -3.28 12.53 -8.71
C ASP A 93 -4.50 12.35 -7.79
N VAL A 94 -5.16 13.45 -7.48
CA VAL A 94 -6.42 13.48 -6.74
C VAL A 94 -7.53 14.14 -7.57
N PRO A 95 -8.81 13.86 -7.29
CA PRO A 95 -9.91 14.60 -7.89
C PRO A 95 -9.73 16.12 -7.70
N GLY A 96 -10.17 16.92 -8.67
CA GLY A 96 -9.91 18.37 -8.67
C GLY A 96 -10.56 19.15 -7.52
N ASP A 97 -11.45 18.53 -6.76
CA ASP A 97 -12.11 19.03 -5.56
C ASP A 97 -11.50 18.49 -4.24
N VAL A 98 -10.40 17.72 -4.33
CA VAL A 98 -9.69 17.15 -3.19
C VAL A 98 -8.33 17.82 -3.02
N THR A 99 -8.00 18.20 -1.80
CA THR A 99 -6.67 18.69 -1.41
C THR A 99 -5.99 17.66 -0.53
N VAL A 100 -4.68 17.51 -0.72
CA VAL A 100 -3.82 16.64 0.09
C VAL A 100 -2.87 17.53 0.86
N GLU A 101 -2.74 17.28 2.16
CA GLU A 101 -1.73 17.89 3.01
C GLU A 101 -0.80 16.77 3.48
N ASP A 102 0.50 17.04 3.44
CA ASP A 102 1.49 16.15 4.06
C ASP A 102 1.36 16.29 5.60
N VAL A 103 1.38 15.16 6.32
CA VAL A 103 1.09 15.05 7.76
C VAL A 103 2.32 14.71 8.57
#